data_AF-A0AA35R6S7-F1
#
_entry.id   AF-A0AA35R6S7-F1
#
_cell.length_a   1.000
_cell.length_b   1.000
_cell.length_c   1.000
_cell.angle_alpha   90.00
_cell.angle_beta   90.00
_cell.angle_gamma   90.00
#
_symmetry.space_group_name_H-M   'P 1'
#
loop_
_entity.id
_entity.type
_entity.pdbx_description
1 polymer ?
#
loop_
_entity_poly.entity_id
_entity_poly.type
_entity_poly.pdbx_seq_one_letter_code
_entity_poly.pdbx_strand_id
1 'polypeptide(L)'
;MRWSMPTWRSIPTPVWLARPWSRPTGWCWPARSAAPSRSPARPLSPSRGPAAFTGPRPRSRSMFTLSRPTSRSAWTRPATRTRARATRASCSGYACRETDALMPAPIHYAHAILAALARARHAGDAPGLGPDSKSQVTLRYEDGVPVGATSVVVSTQHAAELSQDDVRAIVRPYVVAALPDGWMCEEDWFYVNPTGRFVIGGPDGDAGVTGRKIIVDTYGGAAPHGGGAFSGKDPSKVDRSAAYAARYLAKNVVAANLASRCTIQLAYAIGVAYPLAVYVDTHGTGEIDEARLAKALESAMDLSPRGIGEHLDLARPIFERTAAYGHFGREPEADGGFSWERTDLVDPLLSAVG
;
A
#
# COMPACT_ATOMS: atom_id res chain seq x y z
N MET A 1 35.31 -15.97 -13.25
CA MET A 1 34.26 -17.01 -13.16
C MET A 1 32.90 -16.34 -13.33
N ARG A 2 32.29 -16.48 -14.50
CA ARG A 2 30.97 -15.91 -14.84
C ARG A 2 29.90 -16.76 -14.16
N TRP A 3 29.04 -16.16 -13.34
CA TRP A 3 27.79 -16.78 -12.91
C TRP A 3 26.68 -16.31 -13.85
N SER A 4 26.21 -17.22 -14.70
CA SER A 4 24.99 -17.04 -15.49
C SER A 4 23.79 -17.46 -14.64
N MET A 5 22.85 -16.55 -14.39
CA MET A 5 21.53 -16.92 -13.85
C MET A 5 20.55 -17.21 -15.01
N PRO A 6 19.59 -18.15 -14.84
CA PRO A 6 18.74 -18.60 -15.93
C PRO A 6 17.67 -17.57 -16.29
N THR A 7 17.41 -17.45 -17.60
CA THR A 7 16.27 -16.73 -18.17
C THR A 7 14.95 -17.31 -17.67
N TRP A 8 14.08 -16.48 -17.10
CA TRP A 8 12.71 -16.82 -16.76
C TRP A 8 11.90 -17.05 -18.03
N ARG A 9 11.59 -18.32 -18.34
CA ARG A 9 10.54 -18.68 -19.30
C ARG A 9 9.20 -18.73 -18.59
N SER A 10 8.22 -18.11 -19.23
CA SER A 10 6.80 -18.12 -18.92
C SER A 10 6.25 -19.53 -18.65
N ILE A 11 5.57 -19.71 -17.51
CA ILE A 11 4.77 -20.90 -17.18
C ILE A 11 3.29 -20.48 -17.15
N PRO A 12 2.39 -21.17 -17.88
CA PRO A 12 0.95 -20.92 -17.80
C PRO A 12 0.30 -21.58 -16.57
N THR A 13 -0.83 -20.99 -16.16
CA THR A 13 -1.68 -21.17 -14.98
C THR A 13 -2.31 -22.59 -14.79
N PRO A 14 -2.99 -22.87 -13.64
CA PRO A 14 -2.81 -24.09 -12.86
C PRO A 14 -3.81 -25.22 -13.15
N VAL A 15 -3.36 -26.46 -12.92
CA VAL A 15 -4.21 -27.64 -12.74
C VAL A 15 -4.41 -27.90 -11.25
N TRP A 16 -5.64 -27.76 -10.77
CA TRP A 16 -6.05 -28.24 -9.44
C TRP A 16 -6.37 -29.74 -9.51
N LEU A 17 -5.56 -30.57 -8.87
CA LEU A 17 -5.90 -31.96 -8.56
C LEU A 17 -6.09 -32.10 -7.05
N ALA A 18 -7.33 -32.33 -6.65
CA ALA A 18 -7.72 -32.63 -5.28
C ALA A 18 -7.16 -33.97 -4.82
N ARG A 19 -6.57 -34.01 -3.61
CA ARG A 19 -6.47 -35.23 -2.79
C ARG A 19 -6.75 -34.91 -1.32
N PRO A 20 -7.48 -35.79 -0.61
CA PRO A 20 -8.03 -35.51 0.70
C PRO A 20 -7.00 -35.73 1.83
N TRP A 21 -7.03 -34.87 2.84
CA TRP A 21 -6.22 -35.02 4.06
C TRP A 21 -6.93 -35.90 5.09
N SER A 22 -6.25 -36.98 5.47
CA SER A 22 -6.54 -37.83 6.61
C SER A 22 -6.21 -37.15 7.95
N ARG A 23 -7.10 -37.31 8.94
CA ARG A 23 -6.93 -36.84 10.33
C ARG A 23 -5.80 -37.59 11.06
N PRO A 24 -5.09 -36.91 11.99
CA PRO A 24 -4.55 -37.56 13.17
C PRO A 24 -5.27 -37.10 14.45
N THR A 25 -5.50 -38.08 15.31
CA THR A 25 -6.06 -38.06 16.67
C THR A 25 -5.03 -37.71 17.75
N GLY A 26 -5.51 -37.26 18.92
CA GLY A 26 -4.76 -37.06 20.17
C GLY A 26 -4.16 -35.65 20.24
N TRP A 27 -4.26 -34.87 21.32
CA TRP A 27 -3.89 -35.19 22.70
C TRP A 27 -4.76 -34.42 23.72
N CYS A 28 -5.10 -35.10 24.82
CA CYS A 28 -5.75 -34.57 26.03
C CYS A 28 -4.87 -33.59 26.82
N TRP A 29 -5.47 -32.60 27.50
CA TRP A 29 -5.09 -32.10 28.85
C TRP A 29 -6.33 -31.46 29.54
N PRO A 30 -6.37 -31.34 30.89
CA PRO A 30 -7.47 -31.79 31.75
C PRO A 30 -8.45 -30.70 32.20
N ALA A 31 -9.60 -31.17 32.68
CA ALA A 31 -10.66 -30.39 33.33
C ALA A 31 -10.22 -29.73 34.64
N ARG A 32 -10.63 -28.47 34.85
CA ARG A 32 -10.83 -27.86 36.18
C ARG A 32 -11.95 -26.81 36.17
N SER A 33 -12.97 -27.11 36.97
CA SER A 33 -13.78 -26.26 37.89
C SER A 33 -14.55 -25.01 37.42
N ALA A 34 -15.82 -24.98 37.89
CA ALA A 34 -16.86 -23.93 37.88
C ALA A 34 -16.37 -22.52 38.31
N ALA A 35 -17.02 -21.38 38.01
CA ALA A 35 -18.44 -20.96 38.01
C ALA A 35 -18.59 -19.58 37.26
N PRO A 36 -19.69 -18.77 37.36
CA PRO A 36 -21.11 -18.99 37.63
C PRO A 36 -22.04 -18.48 36.47
N SER A 37 -23.36 -18.58 36.68
CA SER A 37 -24.49 -18.32 35.78
C SER A 37 -24.50 -16.95 35.05
N ARG A 38 -24.86 -16.97 33.76
CA ARG A 38 -25.18 -15.78 32.95
C ARG A 38 -26.71 -15.59 32.88
N SER A 39 -27.17 -14.38 33.16
CA SER A 39 -28.56 -13.92 32.92
C SER A 39 -28.96 -14.01 31.44
N PRO A 40 -30.25 -14.19 31.10
CA PRO A 40 -30.69 -14.39 29.73
C PRO A 40 -30.56 -13.10 28.91
N ALA A 41 -30.10 -13.25 27.67
CA ALA A 41 -29.98 -12.16 26.70
C ALA A 41 -31.37 -11.65 26.28
N ARG A 42 -31.56 -10.33 26.26
CA ARG A 42 -32.73 -9.68 25.65
C ARG A 42 -32.66 -9.78 24.12
N PRO A 43 -33.79 -9.92 23.42
CA PRO A 43 -33.82 -9.96 21.96
C PRO A 43 -33.50 -8.58 21.36
N LEU A 44 -32.73 -8.56 20.28
CA LEU A 44 -32.38 -7.36 19.50
C LEU A 44 -33.55 -6.99 18.57
N SER A 45 -33.96 -5.72 18.60
CA SER A 45 -34.95 -5.11 17.71
C SER A 45 -34.36 -4.88 16.29
N PRO A 46 -35.11 -5.11 15.19
CA PRO A 46 -34.64 -4.92 13.84
C PRO A 46 -34.98 -3.51 13.35
N SER A 47 -34.06 -2.56 13.50
CA SER A 47 -34.12 -1.27 12.78
C SER A 47 -32.79 -0.54 12.85
N ARG A 48 -31.81 -0.94 12.02
CA ARG A 48 -30.58 -0.15 11.80
C ARG A 48 -30.18 -0.26 10.33
N GLY A 49 -29.98 0.90 9.70
CA GLY A 49 -29.54 1.01 8.31
C GLY A 49 -28.15 0.40 8.05
N PRO A 50 -27.66 0.45 6.80
CA PRO A 50 -26.64 -0.46 6.25
C PRO A 50 -25.21 -0.32 6.81
N ALA A 51 -24.96 0.62 7.72
CA ALA A 51 -23.64 0.80 8.32
C ALA A 51 -23.52 -0.06 9.59
N ALA A 52 -22.96 -1.26 9.43
CA ALA A 52 -22.80 -2.29 10.48
C ALA A 52 -22.11 -1.76 11.77
N PHE A 53 -21.23 -0.76 11.65
CA PHE A 53 -20.56 -0.13 12.79
C PHE A 53 -21.17 1.24 13.18
N THR A 54 -22.49 1.31 13.37
CA THR A 54 -23.21 2.54 13.81
C THR A 54 -23.96 2.38 15.13
N GLY A 55 -23.60 1.38 15.93
CA GLY A 55 -23.99 1.32 17.34
C GLY A 55 -23.52 2.58 18.09
N PRO A 56 -24.30 3.18 19.01
CA PRO A 56 -23.93 4.44 19.66
C PRO A 56 -22.64 4.37 20.50
N ARG A 57 -22.08 3.17 20.74
CA ARG A 57 -20.81 2.97 21.45
C ARG A 57 -20.14 1.64 21.05
N PRO A 58 -19.34 1.59 19.97
CA PRO A 58 -18.35 0.53 19.89
C PRO A 58 -17.49 0.55 21.16
N ARG A 59 -17.18 -0.62 21.73
CA ARG A 59 -16.31 -0.69 22.91
C ARG A 59 -14.90 -0.29 22.49
N SER A 60 -14.48 0.92 22.85
CA SER A 60 -13.08 1.33 22.73
C SER A 60 -12.27 0.76 23.89
N ARG A 61 -11.09 0.19 23.59
CA ARG A 61 -10.09 -0.22 24.59
C ARG A 61 -8.77 0.45 24.24
N SER A 62 -8.20 1.18 25.19
CA SER A 62 -6.89 1.81 25.04
C SER A 62 -5.88 1.08 25.91
N MET A 63 -4.83 0.55 25.29
CA MET A 63 -3.69 -0.04 25.97
C MET A 63 -2.42 0.59 25.40
N PHE A 64 -2.09 1.79 25.87
CA PHE A 64 -0.91 2.54 25.46
C PHE A 64 0.04 2.73 26.64
N THR A 65 1.32 2.48 26.43
CA THR A 65 2.37 2.87 27.37
C THR A 65 2.83 4.29 27.03
N LEU A 66 2.29 5.27 27.74
CA LEU A 66 2.72 6.66 27.60
C LEU A 66 4.00 6.88 28.42
N SER A 67 5.05 7.39 27.77
CA SER A 67 6.28 7.81 28.44
C SER A 67 6.53 9.28 28.19
N ARG A 68 6.96 10.00 29.22
CA ARG A 68 7.50 11.36 29.07
C ARG A 68 8.98 11.25 28.70
N PRO A 69 9.50 12.07 27.78
CA PRO A 69 10.92 12.07 27.45
C PRO A 69 11.73 12.35 28.73
N THR A 70 12.57 11.41 29.15
CA THR A 70 13.47 11.61 30.29
C THR A 70 14.82 12.11 29.78
N SER A 71 15.47 12.99 30.55
CA SER A 71 16.77 13.59 30.22
C SER A 71 17.90 12.55 30.01
N ARG A 72 17.75 11.35 30.57
CA ARG A 72 18.69 10.21 30.50
C ARG A 72 18.35 9.16 29.46
N SER A 73 17.23 9.33 28.76
CA SER A 73 16.84 8.40 27.72
C SER A 73 17.90 8.45 26.60
N ALA A 74 18.27 7.32 25.98
CA ALA A 74 19.08 7.31 24.74
C ALA A 74 18.47 8.13 23.57
N TRP A 75 17.33 8.76 23.84
CA TRP A 75 16.39 9.43 22.97
C TRP A 75 16.52 10.97 23.01
N THR A 76 17.18 11.55 24.01
CA THR A 76 17.37 13.01 24.18
C THR A 76 18.75 13.53 23.83
N ARG A 77 19.70 12.65 23.48
CA ARG A 77 21.05 13.08 23.05
C ARG A 77 21.00 13.51 21.57
N PRO A 78 21.70 14.58 21.17
CA PRO A 78 21.86 14.92 19.76
C PRO A 78 22.32 13.68 19.00
N ALA A 79 21.65 13.35 17.90
CA ALA A 79 22.11 12.31 17.00
C ALA A 79 23.48 12.75 16.46
N THR A 80 24.56 12.24 17.03
CA THR A 80 25.87 12.27 16.40
C THR A 80 25.77 11.49 15.10
N ARG A 81 26.67 11.74 14.13
CA ARG A 81 26.78 11.01 12.83
C ARG A 81 26.69 9.48 12.91
N THR A 82 26.81 8.93 14.11
CA THR A 82 26.88 7.52 14.48
C THR A 82 25.62 6.94 15.13
N ARG A 83 24.57 7.70 15.44
CA ARG A 83 23.35 7.16 16.09
C ARG A 83 22.07 7.59 15.39
N ALA A 84 21.44 6.66 14.67
CA ALA A 84 20.06 6.83 14.25
C ALA A 84 19.11 5.76 14.78
N ARG A 85 17.83 6.13 14.77
CA ARG A 85 16.69 5.34 15.21
C ARG A 85 16.25 4.34 14.14
N ALA A 86 17.20 3.63 13.54
CA ALA A 86 16.89 2.62 12.55
C ALA A 86 16.46 1.31 13.23
N THR A 87 15.43 0.65 12.69
CA THR A 87 15.20 -0.78 12.89
C THR A 87 16.01 -1.55 11.84
N ARG A 88 16.24 -2.85 12.00
CA ARG A 88 16.72 -3.66 10.87
C ARG A 88 15.59 -3.66 9.83
N ALA A 89 15.76 -2.87 8.78
CA ALA A 89 14.73 -2.64 7.78
C ALA A 89 15.36 -2.66 6.39
N SER A 90 14.72 -3.40 5.50
CA SER A 90 14.85 -3.20 4.05
C SER A 90 13.65 -2.37 3.63
N CYS A 91 13.86 -1.29 2.89
CA CYS A 91 12.80 -0.43 2.38
C CYS A 91 12.94 -0.34 0.86
N SER A 92 11.83 -0.36 0.14
CA SER A 92 11.85 -0.40 -1.33
C SER A 92 11.08 0.78 -1.91
N GLY A 93 11.70 1.42 -2.90
CA GLY A 93 11.18 2.47 -3.75
C GLY A 93 10.95 1.91 -5.15
N TYR A 94 9.88 2.34 -5.82
CA TYR A 94 9.66 1.99 -7.22
C TYR A 94 9.01 3.12 -7.99
N ALA A 95 9.37 3.26 -9.26
CA ALA A 95 8.68 4.10 -10.23
C ALA A 95 8.78 3.48 -11.63
N CYS A 96 7.79 3.76 -12.48
CA CYS A 96 7.75 3.34 -13.88
C CYS A 96 6.89 4.29 -14.71
N ARG A 97 7.07 4.33 -16.02
CA ARG A 97 6.32 5.20 -16.94
C ARG A 97 4.93 4.70 -17.37
N GLU A 98 4.39 3.67 -16.70
CA GLU A 98 3.08 3.10 -17.06
C GLU A 98 1.90 4.07 -16.84
N THR A 99 2.06 5.06 -15.98
CA THR A 99 1.06 6.08 -15.66
C THR A 99 1.74 7.43 -15.44
N ASP A 100 0.99 8.54 -15.58
CA ASP A 100 1.50 9.89 -15.33
C ASP A 100 1.99 10.09 -13.88
N ALA A 101 1.40 9.36 -12.94
CA ALA A 101 1.82 9.33 -11.54
C ALA A 101 3.15 8.57 -11.30
N LEU A 102 3.78 8.07 -12.37
CA LEU A 102 4.95 7.21 -12.36
C LEU A 102 4.78 5.96 -11.49
N MET A 103 3.58 5.36 -11.54
CA MET A 103 3.17 4.17 -10.79
C MET A 103 2.85 3.00 -11.72
N PRO A 104 2.94 1.74 -11.22
CA PRO A 104 2.44 0.59 -11.96
C PRO A 104 0.93 0.75 -12.21
N ALA A 105 0.50 0.52 -13.45
CA ALA A 105 -0.89 0.73 -13.87
C ALA A 105 -1.92 -0.10 -13.06
N PRO A 106 -1.71 -1.40 -12.74
CA PRO A 106 -2.73 -2.20 -12.07
C PRO A 106 -3.13 -1.66 -10.69
N ILE A 107 -2.14 -1.29 -9.87
CA ILE A 107 -2.40 -0.75 -8.53
C ILE A 107 -2.95 0.67 -8.59
N HIS A 108 -2.47 1.47 -9.54
CA HIS A 108 -2.96 2.83 -9.76
C HIS A 108 -4.47 2.82 -10.05
N TYR A 109 -4.92 2.02 -11.03
CA TYR A 109 -6.33 1.95 -11.37
C TYR A 109 -7.19 1.26 -10.31
N ALA A 110 -6.66 0.23 -9.62
CA ALA A 110 -7.36 -0.36 -8.48
C ALA A 110 -7.64 0.68 -7.38
N HIS A 111 -6.66 1.53 -7.04
CA HIS A 111 -6.86 2.64 -6.10
C HIS A 111 -7.83 3.69 -6.63
N ALA A 112 -7.71 4.09 -7.89
CA ALA A 112 -8.57 5.11 -8.50
C ALA A 112 -10.05 4.72 -8.43
N ILE A 113 -10.39 3.46 -8.73
CA ILE A 113 -11.75 2.92 -8.62
C ILE A 113 -12.29 3.06 -7.21
N LEU A 114 -11.53 2.61 -6.19
CA LEU A 114 -11.99 2.65 -4.80
C LEU A 114 -12.10 4.08 -4.27
N ALA A 115 -11.15 4.95 -4.63
CA ALA A 115 -11.20 6.36 -4.27
C ALA A 115 -12.42 7.05 -4.89
N ALA A 116 -12.75 6.75 -6.15
CA ALA A 116 -13.93 7.29 -6.82
C ALA A 116 -15.24 6.83 -6.17
N LEU A 117 -15.38 5.52 -5.90
CA LEU A 117 -16.55 4.96 -5.21
C LEU A 117 -16.72 5.55 -3.81
N ALA A 118 -15.63 5.72 -3.07
CA ALA A 118 -15.67 6.33 -1.74
C ALA A 118 -16.07 7.80 -1.78
N ARG A 119 -15.56 8.58 -2.75
CA ARG A 119 -15.98 9.98 -2.96
C ARG A 119 -17.46 10.06 -3.28
N ALA A 120 -17.94 9.26 -4.24
CA ALA A 120 -19.35 9.21 -4.63
C ALA A 120 -20.26 8.84 -3.46
N ARG A 121 -19.86 7.83 -2.66
CA ARG A 121 -20.61 7.44 -1.45
C ARG A 121 -20.67 8.58 -0.43
N HIS A 122 -19.57 9.31 -0.21
CA HIS A 122 -19.57 10.45 0.73
C HIS A 122 -20.35 11.66 0.21
N ALA A 123 -20.41 11.86 -1.10
CA ALA A 123 -21.19 12.92 -1.74
C ALA A 123 -22.70 12.59 -1.83
N GLY A 124 -23.07 11.30 -1.76
CA GLY A 124 -24.44 10.82 -1.94
C GLY A 124 -24.77 10.38 -3.36
N ASP A 125 -23.80 10.42 -4.28
CA ASP A 125 -23.94 10.09 -5.72
C ASP A 125 -23.98 8.57 -6.00
N ALA A 126 -23.68 7.75 -5.00
CA ALA A 126 -23.78 6.29 -5.08
C ALA A 126 -24.68 5.76 -3.94
N PRO A 127 -26.00 6.07 -3.98
CA PRO A 127 -26.91 5.72 -2.91
C PRO A 127 -26.97 4.20 -2.73
N GLY A 128 -27.00 3.78 -1.46
CA GLY A 128 -27.04 2.37 -1.09
C GLY A 128 -25.69 1.65 -1.08
N LEU A 129 -24.59 2.24 -1.55
CA LEU A 129 -23.26 1.66 -1.33
C LEU A 129 -22.78 1.86 0.12
N GLY A 130 -22.15 0.83 0.68
CA GLY A 130 -21.52 0.82 2.00
C GLY A 130 -20.02 1.14 1.97
N PRO A 131 -19.39 1.32 3.14
CA PRO A 131 -17.98 1.71 3.24
C PRO A 131 -16.96 0.61 2.92
N ASP A 132 -17.29 -0.68 3.09
CA ASP A 132 -16.34 -1.77 2.82
C ASP A 132 -16.34 -2.11 1.32
N SER A 133 -15.19 -1.95 0.67
CA SER A 133 -15.06 -2.11 -0.77
C SER A 133 -13.66 -2.59 -1.16
N LYS A 134 -13.59 -3.38 -2.22
CA LYS A 134 -12.38 -4.03 -2.76
C LYS A 134 -12.40 -3.95 -4.27
N SER A 135 -11.25 -3.68 -4.86
CA SER A 135 -11.05 -3.68 -6.32
C SER A 135 -9.86 -4.56 -6.68
N GLN A 136 -9.91 -5.12 -7.88
CA GLN A 136 -8.80 -5.81 -8.52
C GLN A 136 -8.87 -5.53 -10.02
N VAL A 137 -7.74 -5.13 -10.59
CA VAL A 137 -7.61 -4.85 -12.03
C VAL A 137 -6.53 -5.76 -12.58
N THR A 138 -6.86 -6.52 -13.63
CA THR A 138 -5.90 -7.34 -14.36
C THR A 138 -5.69 -6.71 -15.73
N LEU A 139 -4.44 -6.42 -16.08
CA LEU A 139 -4.09 -5.75 -17.32
C LEU A 139 -3.34 -6.68 -18.27
N ARG A 140 -3.58 -6.49 -19.58
CA ARG A 140 -2.77 -7.06 -20.65
C ARG A 140 -1.57 -6.15 -20.90
N TYR A 141 -0.40 -6.76 -21.05
CA TYR A 141 0.83 -6.08 -21.41
C TYR A 141 1.33 -6.56 -22.77
N GLU A 142 1.74 -5.63 -23.62
CA GLU A 142 2.43 -5.88 -24.88
C GLU A 142 3.79 -5.18 -24.80
N ASP A 143 4.87 -5.92 -25.01
CA ASP A 143 6.25 -5.42 -24.92
C ASP A 143 6.58 -4.62 -23.63
N GLY A 144 5.95 -5.03 -22.52
CA GLY A 144 6.13 -4.40 -21.21
C GLY A 144 5.31 -3.12 -21.00
N VAL A 145 4.43 -2.76 -21.93
CA VAL A 145 3.52 -1.62 -21.84
C VAL A 145 2.08 -2.11 -21.59
N PRO A 146 1.34 -1.57 -20.61
CA PRO A 146 -0.06 -1.93 -20.41
C PRO A 146 -0.92 -1.37 -21.54
N VAL A 147 -1.82 -2.20 -22.09
CA VAL A 147 -2.65 -1.85 -23.26
C VAL A 147 -4.16 -1.94 -23.02
N GLY A 148 -4.59 -2.43 -21.86
CA GLY A 148 -6.02 -2.57 -21.53
C GLY A 148 -6.28 -3.56 -20.40
N ALA A 149 -7.47 -3.49 -19.80
CA ALA A 149 -7.89 -4.44 -18.77
C ALA A 149 -8.42 -5.73 -19.41
N THR A 150 -7.96 -6.87 -18.92
CA THR A 150 -8.54 -8.19 -19.27
C THR A 150 -9.67 -8.58 -18.34
N SER A 151 -9.63 -8.12 -17.08
CA SER A 151 -10.70 -8.31 -16.13
C SER A 151 -10.66 -7.24 -15.04
N VAL A 152 -11.84 -6.89 -14.54
CA VAL A 152 -12.01 -5.98 -13.41
C VAL A 152 -12.96 -6.62 -12.41
N VAL A 153 -12.55 -6.67 -11.15
CA VAL A 153 -13.38 -7.15 -10.04
C VAL A 153 -13.62 -6.00 -9.08
N VAL A 154 -14.87 -5.75 -8.76
CA VAL A 154 -15.27 -4.83 -7.68
C VAL A 154 -16.21 -5.56 -6.74
N SER A 155 -15.79 -5.70 -5.48
CA SER A 155 -16.65 -6.20 -4.42
C SER A 155 -16.94 -5.08 -3.44
N THR A 156 -18.17 -4.60 -3.41
CA THR A 156 -18.58 -3.45 -2.61
C THR A 156 -19.79 -3.76 -1.74
N GLN A 157 -19.71 -3.33 -0.49
CA GLN A 157 -20.81 -3.39 0.45
C GLN A 157 -21.99 -2.58 -0.08
N HIS A 158 -23.21 -3.05 0.14
CA HIS A 158 -24.43 -2.40 -0.33
C HIS A 158 -25.63 -2.67 0.57
N ALA A 159 -26.65 -1.83 0.42
CA ALA A 159 -27.95 -1.96 1.08
C ALA A 159 -28.65 -3.25 0.64
N ALA A 160 -29.49 -3.81 1.52
CA ALA A 160 -30.12 -5.11 1.32
C ALA A 160 -31.18 -5.11 0.22
N GLU A 161 -31.63 -3.93 -0.17
CA GLU A 161 -32.68 -3.64 -1.13
C GLU A 161 -32.14 -3.58 -2.57
N LEU A 162 -30.82 -3.39 -2.75
CA LEU A 162 -30.21 -3.36 -4.08
C LEU A 162 -30.02 -4.77 -4.63
N SER A 163 -30.43 -4.96 -5.89
CA SER A 163 -30.13 -6.17 -6.66
C SER A 163 -28.68 -6.16 -7.14
N GLN A 164 -28.19 -7.30 -7.65
CA GLN A 164 -26.85 -7.37 -8.25
C GLN A 164 -26.72 -6.44 -9.46
N ASP A 165 -27.78 -6.35 -10.27
CA ASP A 165 -27.79 -5.48 -11.46
C ASP A 165 -27.76 -4.00 -11.08
N ASP A 166 -28.47 -3.61 -10.01
CA ASP A 166 -28.42 -2.24 -9.49
C ASP A 166 -27.00 -1.88 -9.03
N VAL A 167 -26.35 -2.76 -8.26
CA VAL A 167 -24.97 -2.53 -7.78
C VAL A 167 -24.01 -2.46 -8.97
N ARG A 168 -24.17 -3.34 -9.96
CA ARG A 168 -23.36 -3.32 -11.19
C ARG A 168 -23.53 -2.00 -11.94
N ALA A 169 -24.77 -1.52 -12.10
CA ALA A 169 -25.07 -0.26 -12.78
C ALA A 169 -24.48 0.95 -12.04
N ILE A 170 -24.54 0.97 -10.71
CA ILE A 170 -23.95 2.03 -9.88
C ILE A 170 -22.41 2.03 -10.01
N VAL A 171 -21.76 0.87 -9.97
CA VAL A 171 -20.29 0.76 -9.96
C VAL A 171 -19.67 1.06 -11.33
N ARG A 172 -20.31 0.59 -12.41
CA ARG A 172 -19.79 0.67 -13.78
C ARG A 172 -19.24 2.04 -14.19
N PRO A 173 -19.96 3.16 -14.05
CA PRO A 173 -19.45 4.47 -14.49
C PRO A 173 -18.14 4.86 -13.79
N TYR A 174 -17.97 4.51 -12.51
CA TYR A 174 -16.75 4.81 -11.76
C TYR A 174 -15.57 3.95 -12.20
N VAL A 175 -15.83 2.71 -12.65
CA VAL A 175 -14.79 1.83 -13.21
C VAL A 175 -14.36 2.34 -14.58
N VAL A 176 -15.32 2.63 -15.46
CA VAL A 176 -15.03 3.14 -16.81
C VAL A 176 -14.26 4.45 -16.74
N ALA A 177 -14.68 5.39 -15.87
CA ALA A 177 -14.00 6.67 -15.72
C ALA A 177 -12.61 6.59 -15.06
N ALA A 178 -12.31 5.50 -14.34
CA ALA A 178 -11.00 5.31 -13.73
C ALA A 178 -9.97 4.75 -14.71
N LEU A 179 -10.40 4.07 -15.77
CA LEU A 179 -9.54 3.46 -16.78
C LEU A 179 -9.37 4.41 -17.97
N PRO A 180 -8.26 4.30 -18.73
CA PRO A 180 -8.13 5.01 -20.00
C PRO A 180 -9.22 4.60 -21.00
N ASP A 181 -9.50 5.48 -21.96
CA ASP A 181 -10.49 5.21 -23.00
C ASP A 181 -10.15 3.93 -23.77
N GLY A 182 -11.15 3.06 -23.94
CA GLY A 182 -10.98 1.76 -24.61
C GLY A 182 -10.30 0.67 -23.78
N TRP A 183 -9.90 0.92 -22.53
CA TRP A 183 -9.26 -0.08 -21.68
C TRP A 183 -10.23 -0.97 -20.91
N MET A 184 -11.53 -0.67 -20.92
CA MET A 184 -12.51 -1.49 -20.24
C MET A 184 -12.50 -2.92 -20.79
N CYS A 185 -12.59 -3.91 -19.89
CA CYS A 185 -12.69 -5.31 -20.29
C CYS A 185 -14.08 -5.63 -20.87
N GLU A 186 -14.19 -6.76 -21.57
CA GLU A 186 -15.48 -7.30 -21.99
C GLU A 186 -16.41 -7.57 -20.79
N GLU A 187 -17.72 -7.55 -21.02
CA GLU A 187 -18.74 -7.66 -19.96
C GLU A 187 -18.61 -8.93 -19.12
N ASP A 188 -18.27 -10.06 -19.75
CA ASP A 188 -18.09 -11.37 -19.10
C ASP A 188 -16.93 -11.39 -18.09
N TRP A 189 -16.00 -10.43 -18.21
CA TRP A 189 -14.82 -10.29 -17.34
C TRP A 189 -14.90 -9.08 -16.41
N PHE A 190 -16.01 -8.34 -16.47
CA PHE A 190 -16.34 -7.33 -15.47
C PHE A 190 -17.17 -7.98 -14.36
N TYR A 191 -16.55 -8.22 -13.21
CA TYR A 191 -17.18 -8.85 -12.05
C TYR A 191 -17.57 -7.81 -11.02
N VAL A 192 -18.86 -7.70 -10.71
CA VAL A 192 -19.35 -6.91 -9.58
C VAL A 192 -19.97 -7.85 -8.58
N ASN A 193 -19.45 -7.87 -7.36
CA ASN A 193 -19.90 -8.74 -6.27
C ASN A 193 -20.07 -10.23 -6.70
N PRO A 194 -19.01 -10.88 -7.26
CA PRO A 194 -19.14 -12.23 -7.82
C PRO A 194 -19.56 -13.30 -6.80
N THR A 195 -19.41 -13.04 -5.50
CA THR A 195 -19.86 -13.91 -4.41
C THR A 195 -21.33 -13.68 -4.02
N GLY A 196 -22.04 -12.81 -4.73
CA GLY A 196 -23.42 -12.42 -4.44
C GLY A 196 -23.51 -11.26 -3.44
N ARG A 197 -24.54 -11.31 -2.58
CA ARG A 197 -24.88 -10.19 -1.68
C ARG A 197 -23.75 -9.90 -0.67
N PHE A 198 -23.46 -8.62 -0.48
CA PHE A 198 -22.44 -8.11 0.44
C PHE A 198 -23.04 -7.00 1.29
N VAL A 199 -23.91 -7.38 2.23
CA VAL A 199 -24.63 -6.43 3.09
C VAL A 199 -23.86 -6.16 4.39
N ILE A 200 -23.30 -7.21 4.99
CA ILE A 200 -22.51 -7.13 6.22
C ILE A 200 -21.04 -6.97 5.84
N GLY A 201 -20.41 -5.88 6.26
CA GLY A 201 -19.02 -5.56 6.00
C GLY A 201 -18.37 -4.78 7.13
N GLY A 202 -17.11 -4.39 6.95
CA GLY A 202 -16.34 -3.69 7.97
C GLY A 202 -16.00 -4.60 9.17
N PRO A 203 -15.80 -4.04 10.38
CA PRO A 203 -15.37 -4.80 11.56
C PRO A 203 -16.30 -5.95 11.97
N ASP A 204 -17.58 -5.88 11.60
CA ASP A 204 -18.57 -6.93 11.87
C ASP A 204 -18.39 -8.14 10.95
N GLY A 205 -17.81 -7.93 9.75
CA GLY A 205 -17.53 -8.97 8.77
C GLY A 205 -16.11 -9.55 8.86
N ASP A 206 -15.11 -8.73 9.18
CA ASP A 206 -13.71 -9.16 9.32
C ASP A 206 -12.91 -8.26 10.29
N ALA A 207 -12.00 -8.86 11.06
CA ALA A 207 -11.19 -8.14 12.02
C ALA A 207 -10.05 -7.35 11.35
N GLY A 208 -10.08 -6.03 11.46
CA GLY A 208 -9.02 -5.15 10.96
C GLY A 208 -7.81 -5.05 11.91
N VAL A 209 -6.60 -5.07 11.34
CA VAL A 209 -5.34 -4.82 12.07
C VAL A 209 -4.42 -3.92 11.24
N THR A 210 -3.81 -2.92 11.88
CA THR A 210 -2.83 -2.02 11.27
C THR A 210 -1.69 -2.80 10.60
N GLY A 211 -1.31 -2.41 9.37
CA GLY A 211 -0.19 -3.00 8.66
C GLY A 211 -0.49 -4.35 7.97
N ARG A 212 -1.76 -4.69 7.75
CA ARG A 212 -2.17 -5.90 7.00
C ARG A 212 -2.49 -5.65 5.52
N LYS A 213 -2.12 -4.48 5.00
CA LYS A 213 -2.34 -4.05 3.61
C LYS A 213 -1.10 -3.43 2.96
N ILE A 214 0.10 -3.79 3.43
CA ILE A 214 1.38 -3.19 3.00
C ILE A 214 1.65 -3.24 1.48
N ILE A 215 1.14 -4.25 0.77
CA ILE A 215 1.28 -4.32 -0.70
C ILE A 215 0.29 -3.38 -1.41
N VAL A 216 -0.89 -3.17 -0.83
CA VAL A 216 -1.86 -2.16 -1.28
C VAL A 216 -1.34 -0.76 -0.95
N ASP A 217 -0.69 -0.58 0.21
CA ASP A 217 -0.09 0.70 0.59
C ASP A 217 1.03 1.15 -0.35
N THR A 218 1.61 0.22 -1.14
CA THR A 218 2.78 0.43 -1.99
C THR A 218 2.52 0.21 -3.49
N TYR A 219 3.07 -0.84 -4.09
CA TYR A 219 3.20 -1.00 -5.55
C TYR A 219 2.39 -2.17 -6.10
N GLY A 220 1.45 -2.74 -5.33
CA GLY A 220 0.56 -3.81 -5.79
C GLY A 220 1.28 -5.08 -6.26
N GLY A 221 2.50 -5.33 -5.79
CA GLY A 221 3.32 -6.49 -6.17
C GLY A 221 4.28 -6.25 -7.33
N ALA A 222 4.29 -5.07 -7.95
CA ALA A 222 5.20 -4.73 -9.05
C ALA A 222 6.68 -4.65 -8.61
N ALA A 223 6.94 -4.41 -7.33
CA ALA A 223 8.27 -4.30 -6.77
C ALA A 223 8.39 -5.07 -5.44
N PRO A 224 9.60 -5.51 -5.04
CA PRO A 224 9.84 -6.10 -3.74
C PRO A 224 9.39 -5.18 -2.60
N HIS A 225 9.04 -5.78 -1.47
CA HIS A 225 8.63 -5.06 -0.27
C HIS A 225 9.38 -5.60 0.94
N GLY A 226 10.06 -4.72 1.70
CA GLY A 226 10.89 -5.16 2.82
C GLY A 226 10.13 -5.47 4.13
N GLY A 227 8.80 -5.45 4.10
CA GLY A 227 7.91 -6.01 5.12
C GLY A 227 7.43 -5.04 6.21
N GLY A 228 8.03 -3.86 6.32
CA GLY A 228 7.62 -2.84 7.29
C GLY A 228 6.29 -2.18 6.94
N ALA A 229 5.34 -2.12 7.89
CA ALA A 229 4.12 -1.32 7.75
C ALA A 229 4.37 0.18 7.96
N PHE A 230 3.52 1.04 7.40
CA PHE A 230 3.66 2.50 7.51
C PHE A 230 2.81 3.10 8.63
N SER A 231 1.50 2.86 8.63
CA SER A 231 0.54 3.48 9.55
C SER A 231 0.85 3.24 11.03
N GLY A 232 0.65 4.27 11.86
CA GLY A 232 0.95 4.23 13.30
C GLY A 232 2.42 4.47 13.70
N LYS A 233 3.30 4.77 12.75
CA LYS A 233 4.73 5.05 13.00
C LYS A 233 5.05 6.53 12.79
N ASP A 234 5.88 7.10 13.65
CA ASP A 234 6.42 8.45 13.44
C ASP A 234 7.55 8.44 12.38
N PRO A 235 7.92 9.60 11.80
CA PRO A 235 8.94 9.67 10.74
C PRO A 235 10.34 9.20 11.14
N SER A 236 10.66 9.09 12.43
CA SER A 236 11.94 8.54 12.85
C SER A 236 12.07 7.04 12.58
N LYS A 237 10.96 6.35 12.27
CA LYS A 237 10.95 4.93 11.89
C LYS A 237 11.22 4.77 10.40
N VAL A 238 12.39 4.22 10.11
CA VAL A 238 12.88 3.99 8.73
C VAL A 238 11.91 3.18 7.88
N ASP A 239 11.13 2.26 8.47
CA ASP A 239 10.09 1.52 7.75
C ASP A 239 9.14 2.43 6.95
N ARG A 240 8.88 3.66 7.43
CA ARG A 240 8.09 4.67 6.71
C ARG A 240 8.99 5.65 5.97
N SER A 241 9.87 6.35 6.67
CA SER A 241 10.63 7.47 6.10
C SER A 241 11.58 7.02 4.99
N ALA A 242 12.28 5.89 5.16
CA ALA A 242 13.16 5.39 4.11
C ALA A 242 12.39 4.78 2.93
N ALA A 243 11.20 4.23 3.14
CA ALA A 243 10.34 3.81 2.03
C ALA A 243 9.87 5.02 1.20
N TYR A 244 9.52 6.13 1.85
CA TYR A 244 9.17 7.38 1.17
C TYR A 244 10.36 7.99 0.44
N ALA A 245 11.55 8.02 1.06
CA ALA A 245 12.77 8.47 0.41
C ALA A 245 13.12 7.60 -0.81
N ALA A 246 13.00 6.27 -0.70
CA ALA A 246 13.25 5.37 -1.82
C ALA A 246 12.26 5.60 -2.98
N ARG A 247 10.96 5.82 -2.68
CA ARG A 247 9.97 6.22 -3.69
C ARG A 247 10.36 7.55 -4.35
N TYR A 248 10.67 8.56 -3.55
CA TYR A 248 11.05 9.89 -4.02
C TYR A 248 12.24 9.84 -4.97
N LEU A 249 13.29 9.13 -4.57
CA LEU A 249 14.48 8.91 -5.40
C LEU A 249 14.13 8.16 -6.70
N ALA A 250 13.41 7.04 -6.63
CA ALA A 250 13.06 6.24 -7.81
C ALA A 250 12.19 7.04 -8.79
N LYS A 251 11.23 7.80 -8.27
CA LYS A 251 10.37 8.69 -9.05
C LYS A 251 11.18 9.76 -9.78
N ASN A 252 12.15 10.38 -9.10
CA ASN A 252 13.04 11.36 -9.71
C ASN A 252 13.97 10.76 -10.78
N VAL A 253 14.45 9.53 -10.62
CA VAL A 253 15.21 8.81 -11.67
C VAL A 253 14.38 8.67 -12.94
N VAL A 254 13.13 8.21 -12.82
CA VAL A 254 12.24 8.01 -13.96
C VAL A 254 11.80 9.35 -14.57
N ALA A 255 11.52 10.35 -13.75
CA ALA A 255 11.15 11.70 -14.19
C ALA A 255 12.31 12.41 -14.91
N ALA A 256 13.56 12.19 -14.48
CA ALA A 256 14.77 12.70 -15.13
C ALA A 256 15.11 11.98 -16.45
N ASN A 257 14.26 11.04 -16.86
CA ASN A 257 14.47 10.18 -18.02
C ASN A 257 15.70 9.27 -17.99
N LEU A 258 16.31 9.06 -16.82
CA LEU A 258 17.50 8.20 -16.68
C LEU A 258 17.18 6.70 -16.80
N ALA A 259 15.92 6.32 -16.58
CA ALA A 259 15.39 4.98 -16.81
C ALA A 259 13.87 5.02 -17.04
N SER A 260 13.31 3.99 -17.69
CA SER A 260 11.84 3.86 -17.83
C SER A 260 11.16 3.24 -16.61
N ARG A 261 11.93 2.48 -15.81
CA ARG A 261 11.52 1.86 -14.55
C ARG A 261 12.71 1.75 -13.62
N CYS A 262 12.51 1.98 -12.33
CA CYS A 262 13.57 1.98 -11.33
C CYS A 262 13.07 1.42 -10.01
N THR A 263 13.75 0.40 -9.49
CA THR A 263 13.63 -0.08 -8.11
C THR A 263 14.83 0.40 -7.31
N ILE A 264 14.58 0.97 -6.13
CA ILE A 264 15.62 1.32 -5.15
C ILE A 264 15.37 0.53 -3.88
N GLN A 265 16.42 -0.05 -3.29
CA GLN A 265 16.34 -0.66 -1.97
C GLN A 265 17.34 -0.01 -1.01
N LEU A 266 16.85 0.39 0.16
CA LEU A 266 17.64 0.93 1.26
C LEU A 266 17.65 -0.07 2.42
N ALA A 267 18.84 -0.42 2.91
CA ALA A 267 19.00 -1.32 4.04
C ALA A 267 19.64 -0.61 5.23
N TYR A 268 18.99 -0.61 6.39
CA TYR A 268 19.52 -0.01 7.62
C TYR A 268 19.84 -1.05 8.69
N ALA A 269 20.90 -0.78 9.47
CA ALA A 269 21.17 -1.47 10.72
C ALA A 269 20.77 -0.60 11.91
N ILE A 270 20.27 -1.24 12.96
CA ILE A 270 19.87 -0.54 14.18
C ILE A 270 21.03 0.26 14.78
N GLY A 271 20.76 1.53 15.09
CA GLY A 271 21.76 2.45 15.61
C GLY A 271 22.64 3.11 14.55
N VAL A 272 22.66 2.64 13.30
CA VAL A 272 23.48 3.23 12.23
C VAL A 272 22.69 4.31 11.49
N ALA A 273 23.30 5.46 11.27
CA ALA A 273 22.62 6.62 10.68
C ALA A 273 22.40 6.51 9.18
N TYR A 274 23.38 6.02 8.46
CA TYR A 274 23.32 5.88 7.01
C TYR A 274 22.93 4.45 6.62
N PRO A 275 22.31 4.26 5.45
CA PRO A 275 22.05 2.92 4.95
C PRO A 275 23.37 2.13 4.79
N LEU A 276 23.32 0.83 5.11
CA LEU A 276 24.42 -0.10 4.84
C LEU A 276 24.54 -0.42 3.35
N ALA A 277 23.44 -0.29 2.61
CA ALA A 277 23.39 -0.51 1.17
C ALA A 277 22.30 0.37 0.54
N VAL A 278 22.65 0.96 -0.59
CA VAL A 278 21.74 1.58 -1.57
C VAL A 278 21.85 0.75 -2.83
N TYR A 279 20.82 -0.07 -3.09
CA TYR A 279 20.74 -0.88 -4.30
C TYR A 279 19.80 -0.21 -5.31
N VAL A 280 20.22 -0.15 -6.56
CA VAL A 280 19.47 0.44 -7.67
C VAL A 280 19.35 -0.61 -8.76
N ASP A 281 18.15 -0.81 -9.28
CA ASP A 281 17.86 -1.68 -10.42
C ASP A 281 16.97 -0.91 -11.40
N THR A 282 17.51 -0.62 -12.58
CA THR A 282 16.83 0.06 -13.69
C THR A 282 16.13 -0.93 -14.62
N HIS A 283 16.16 -2.21 -14.27
CA HIS A 283 15.57 -3.35 -14.98
C HIS A 283 15.99 -3.40 -16.45
N GLY A 284 17.26 -3.06 -16.71
CA GLY A 284 17.84 -3.00 -18.05
C GLY A 284 17.36 -1.84 -18.92
N THR A 285 16.71 -0.82 -18.32
CA THR A 285 16.16 0.34 -19.04
C THR A 285 16.91 1.64 -18.76
N GLY A 286 17.98 1.58 -17.96
CA GLY A 286 18.79 2.72 -17.61
C GLY A 286 19.78 3.12 -18.71
N GLU A 287 20.02 4.42 -18.84
CA GLU A 287 21.03 4.97 -19.76
C GLU A 287 22.43 5.03 -19.13
N ILE A 288 22.49 4.94 -17.81
CA ILE A 288 23.72 5.03 -17.01
C ILE A 288 23.89 3.80 -16.12
N ASP A 289 25.14 3.52 -15.75
CA ASP A 289 25.47 2.46 -14.81
C ASP A 289 24.80 2.66 -13.44
N GLU A 290 24.22 1.59 -12.89
CA GLU A 290 23.44 1.60 -11.65
C GLU A 290 24.28 1.98 -10.44
N ALA A 291 25.58 1.65 -10.42
CA ALA A 291 26.48 2.04 -9.33
C ALA A 291 26.85 3.53 -9.41
N ARG A 292 26.98 4.10 -10.61
CA ARG A 292 27.11 5.56 -10.80
C ARG A 292 25.84 6.27 -10.34
N LEU A 293 24.67 5.74 -10.71
CA LEU A 293 23.37 6.30 -10.30
C LEU A 293 23.19 6.24 -8.78
N ALA A 294 23.54 5.12 -8.13
CA ALA A 294 23.47 5.00 -6.67
C ALA A 294 24.26 6.12 -5.96
N LYS A 295 25.49 6.42 -6.40
CA LYS A 295 26.31 7.50 -5.85
C LYS A 295 25.70 8.89 -6.07
N ALA A 296 25.10 9.12 -7.23
CA ALA A 296 24.41 10.38 -7.51
C ALA A 296 23.22 10.58 -6.57
N LEU A 297 22.44 9.52 -6.33
CA LEU A 297 21.30 9.55 -5.40
C LEU A 297 21.73 9.81 -3.95
N GLU A 298 22.81 9.16 -3.51
CA GLU A 298 23.41 9.41 -2.18
C GLU A 298 23.93 10.85 -2.02
N SER A 299 24.32 11.50 -3.12
CA SER A 299 24.77 12.88 -3.12
C SER A 299 23.61 13.88 -3.19
N ALA A 300 22.48 13.49 -3.80
CA ALA A 300 21.31 14.35 -3.98
C ALA A 300 20.48 14.52 -2.70
N MET A 301 20.52 13.55 -1.78
CA MET A 301 19.71 13.55 -0.57
C MET A 301 20.45 12.88 0.60
N ASP A 302 20.44 13.49 1.78
CA ASP A 302 20.92 12.83 3.00
C ASP A 302 19.97 11.70 3.41
N LEU A 303 20.39 10.46 3.17
CA LEU A 303 19.64 9.25 3.48
C LEU A 303 19.69 8.84 4.97
N SER A 304 20.19 9.69 5.85
CA SER A 304 19.97 9.50 7.29
C SER A 304 18.49 9.72 7.65
N PRO A 305 17.92 9.04 8.68
CA PRO A 305 16.52 9.27 9.07
C PRO A 305 16.19 10.73 9.39
N ARG A 306 17.20 11.48 9.86
CA ARG A 306 17.08 12.92 10.11
C ARG A 306 17.05 13.69 8.78
N GLY A 307 18.02 13.45 7.90
CA GLY A 307 18.10 14.08 6.58
C GLY A 307 16.83 13.85 5.77
N ILE A 308 16.31 12.62 5.78
CA ILE A 308 15.03 12.28 5.14
C ILE A 308 13.87 13.08 5.74
N GLY A 309 13.78 13.13 7.08
CA GLY A 309 12.71 13.85 7.76
C GLY A 309 12.73 15.36 7.50
N GLU A 310 13.93 15.96 7.41
CA GLU A 310 14.12 17.38 7.12
C GLU A 310 13.85 17.69 5.63
N HIS A 311 14.40 16.90 4.71
CA HIS A 311 14.27 17.12 3.26
C HIS A 311 12.82 16.95 2.76
N LEU A 312 12.11 15.96 3.29
CA LEU A 312 10.71 15.69 2.93
C LEU A 312 9.70 16.40 3.86
N ASP A 313 10.19 17.15 4.85
CA ASP A 313 9.37 17.84 5.86
C ASP A 313 8.29 16.93 6.48
N LEU A 314 8.72 15.81 7.04
CA LEU A 314 7.82 14.77 7.55
C LEU A 314 7.30 15.05 8.97
N ALA A 315 7.83 16.06 9.66
CA ALA A 315 7.44 16.41 11.03
C ALA A 315 6.11 17.21 11.07
N ARG A 316 5.11 16.77 10.29
CA ARG A 316 3.80 17.41 10.13
C ARG A 316 2.65 16.40 10.27
N PRO A 317 1.43 16.84 10.63
CA PRO A 317 0.26 15.96 10.75
C PRO A 317 -0.37 15.62 9.38
N ILE A 318 0.42 15.03 8.47
CA ILE A 318 0.03 14.80 7.06
C ILE A 318 -0.30 13.33 6.73
N PHE A 319 -0.32 12.44 7.73
CA PHE A 319 -0.31 10.99 7.50
C PHE A 319 -1.67 10.30 7.47
N GLU A 320 -2.74 10.91 7.99
CA GLU A 320 -4.05 10.25 8.02
C GLU A 320 -4.54 9.93 6.60
N ARG A 321 -4.39 10.88 5.68
CA ARG A 321 -4.79 10.73 4.28
C ARG A 321 -4.03 9.64 3.53
N THR A 322 -2.88 9.19 4.02
CA THR A 322 -2.09 8.14 3.37
C THR A 322 -2.60 6.74 3.72
N ALA A 323 -3.41 6.59 4.78
CA ALA A 323 -3.85 5.30 5.30
C ALA A 323 -4.86 4.55 4.42
N ALA A 324 -5.28 5.15 3.30
CA ALA A 324 -6.13 4.55 2.28
C ALA A 324 -5.73 5.04 0.88
N TYR A 325 -6.01 4.20 -0.13
CA TYR A 325 -5.75 4.47 -1.55
C TYR A 325 -4.27 4.68 -1.89
N GLY A 326 -3.38 4.04 -1.14
CA GLY A 326 -1.94 4.06 -1.37
C GLY A 326 -1.23 5.28 -0.78
N HIS A 327 0.04 5.05 -0.42
CA HIS A 327 0.94 6.11 0.03
C HIS A 327 1.64 6.83 -1.13
N PHE A 328 1.62 6.24 -2.32
CA PHE A 328 2.39 6.68 -3.50
C PHE A 328 1.50 6.94 -4.71
N GLY A 329 2.02 7.73 -5.66
CA GLY A 329 1.32 8.08 -6.90
C GLY A 329 0.21 9.11 -6.71
N ARG A 330 0.35 9.99 -5.72
CA ARG A 330 -0.61 11.05 -5.40
C ARG A 330 0.11 12.38 -5.43
N GLU A 331 -0.57 13.41 -5.94
CA GLU A 331 0.07 14.71 -6.11
C GLU A 331 0.54 15.32 -4.77
N PRO A 332 1.74 15.93 -4.75
CA PRO A 332 2.20 16.72 -3.61
C PRO A 332 1.22 17.85 -3.27
N GLU A 333 0.99 18.05 -1.98
CA GLU A 333 0.08 19.08 -1.47
C GLU A 333 0.84 20.19 -0.75
N ALA A 334 0.27 21.40 -0.73
CA ALA A 334 0.91 22.60 -0.17
C ALA A 334 1.24 22.49 1.33
N ASP A 335 0.51 21.67 2.08
CA ASP A 335 0.76 21.43 3.50
C ASP A 335 1.93 20.44 3.75
N GLY A 336 2.55 19.92 2.70
CA GLY A 336 3.60 18.91 2.76
C GLY A 336 3.09 17.48 2.58
N GLY A 337 1.78 17.28 2.42
CA GLY A 337 1.22 15.99 2.04
C GLY A 337 1.89 15.44 0.78
N PHE A 338 2.27 14.16 0.79
CA PHE A 338 2.93 13.51 -0.33
C PHE A 338 4.19 14.22 -0.84
N SER A 339 4.94 14.88 0.03
CA SER A 339 6.22 15.54 -0.32
C SER A 339 7.21 14.64 -1.08
N TRP A 340 7.17 13.33 -0.84
CA TRP A 340 7.96 12.32 -1.53
C TRP A 340 7.50 12.01 -2.98
N GLU A 341 6.45 12.66 -3.46
CA GLU A 341 5.97 12.53 -4.84
C GLU A 341 6.46 13.68 -5.73
N ARG A 342 7.22 14.64 -5.19
CA ARG A 342 7.85 15.70 -5.99
C ARG A 342 8.95 15.15 -6.90
N THR A 343 9.18 15.84 -8.01
CA THR A 343 10.24 15.52 -8.99
C THR A 343 11.28 16.64 -9.09
N ASP A 344 11.64 17.22 -7.94
CA ASP A 344 12.55 18.36 -7.77
C ASP A 344 14.03 17.96 -7.68
N LEU A 345 14.37 16.68 -7.78
CA LEU A 345 15.76 16.20 -7.94
C LEU A 345 16.14 15.93 -9.40
N VAL A 346 15.28 16.21 -10.38
CA VAL A 346 15.59 15.97 -11.81
C VAL A 346 16.88 16.69 -12.24
N ASP A 347 16.95 18.03 -12.08
CA ASP A 347 18.13 18.79 -12.50
C ASP A 347 19.39 18.45 -11.68
N PRO A 348 19.31 18.30 -10.34
CA PRO A 348 20.44 17.81 -9.54
C PRO A 348 20.98 16.46 -10.01
N LEU A 349 20.10 15.51 -10.34
CA LEU A 349 20.51 14.19 -10.80
C LEU A 349 21.17 14.25 -12.18
N LEU A 350 20.58 14.97 -13.13
CA LEU A 350 21.15 15.18 -14.45
C LEU A 350 22.55 15.83 -14.36
N SER A 351 22.71 16.82 -13.48
CA SER A 351 24.01 17.47 -13.25
C SER A 351 25.06 16.54 -12.64
N ALA A 352 24.65 15.60 -11.79
CA ALA A 352 25.55 14.66 -11.12
C ALA A 352 25.99 13.49 -12.04
N VAL A 353 25.17 13.13 -13.03
CA VAL A 353 25.42 12.01 -13.95
C VAL A 353 25.81 12.45 -15.37
N GLY A 354 25.72 13.74 -15.66
CA GLY A 354 26.20 14.36 -16.90
C GLY A 354 27.71 14.36 -17.06
#